data_AF-A0A521GVV7-F1
#
_entry.id   AF-A0A521GVV7-F1
#
_cell.length_a   1.000
_cell.length_b   1.000
_cell.length_c   1.000
_cell.angle_alpha   90.00
_cell.angle_beta   90.00
_cell.angle_gamma   90.00
#
_symmetry.space_group_name_H-M   'P 1'
#
loop_
_entity.id
_entity.type
_entity.pdbx_description
1 polymer ?
#
loop_
_entity_poly.entity_id
_entity_poly.type
_entity_poly.pdbx_seq_one_letter_code
_entity_poly.pdbx_strand_id
1 'polypeptide(L)'
;MAVVARMSSDRAFLGVAALLFAASAAATIVWCASMSAMGGMPMPGGWTMSMAWMRMPGQTWPGAAASFLGMWVVMMVAMMLPSLVPMLWRYRQSVGRTGGTRLGRLTALVAVGYYCVWTVLGMAAYPLGVALAAVEMQQPALARAVPTAVGVVVLIAGALQFTAWKTRHLACCREAPGRGRTLPADARTAWRHGLLLGLHCSYCCAGLTAILVVIGVMDLRAMAVVTAAITVERLAPAGERVARATGAVAVGAGLFLIARAAGLG
;
A
#
# COMPACT_ATOMS: atom_id res chain seq x y z
N MET A 1 -21.18 20.18 -26.79
CA MET A 1 -21.72 19.05 -25.97
C MET A 1 -20.65 18.07 -25.46
N ALA A 2 -19.78 17.51 -26.32
CA ALA A 2 -18.78 16.52 -25.88
C ALA A 2 -17.75 17.03 -24.84
N VAL A 3 -17.33 18.30 -24.92
CA VAL A 3 -16.39 18.91 -23.96
C VAL A 3 -17.03 19.09 -22.57
N VAL A 4 -18.27 19.60 -22.53
CA VAL A 4 -19.04 19.79 -21.28
C VAL A 4 -19.31 18.44 -20.59
N ALA A 5 -19.68 17.41 -21.35
CA ALA A 5 -19.87 16.05 -20.84
C ALA A 5 -18.58 15.41 -20.29
N ARG A 6 -17.41 15.80 -20.82
CA ARG A 6 -16.12 15.33 -20.30
C ARG A 6 -15.74 16.02 -19.00
N MET A 7 -15.93 17.34 -18.92
CA MET A 7 -15.69 18.11 -17.70
C MET A 7 -16.59 17.67 -16.53
N SER A 8 -17.87 17.38 -16.79
CA SER A 8 -18.78 16.86 -15.76
C SER A 8 -18.36 15.47 -15.28
N SER A 9 -17.97 14.59 -16.20
CA SER A 9 -17.47 13.25 -15.88
C SER A 9 -16.17 13.29 -15.06
N ASP A 10 -15.29 14.24 -15.35
CA ASP A 10 -14.03 14.44 -14.64
C ASP A 10 -14.23 14.97 -13.22
N ARG A 11 -15.15 15.92 -13.02
CA ARG A 11 -15.54 16.40 -11.68
C ARG A 11 -16.22 15.30 -10.86
N ALA A 12 -17.12 14.53 -11.48
CA ALA A 12 -17.76 13.39 -10.82
C ALA A 12 -16.72 12.33 -10.41
N PHE A 13 -15.75 12.02 -11.27
CA PHE A 13 -14.64 11.12 -10.94
C PHE A 13 -13.84 11.60 -9.72
N LEU A 14 -13.45 12.87 -9.69
CA LEU A 14 -12.71 13.44 -8.55
C LEU A 14 -13.54 13.44 -7.27
N GLY A 15 -14.83 13.78 -7.36
CA GLY A 15 -15.75 13.74 -6.23
C GLY A 15 -15.90 12.32 -5.64
N VAL A 16 -16.10 11.32 -6.50
CA VAL A 16 -16.16 9.91 -6.09
C VAL A 16 -14.84 9.45 -5.47
N ALA A 17 -13.69 9.81 -6.07
CA ALA A 17 -12.39 9.46 -5.52
C ALA A 17 -12.14 10.10 -4.15
N ALA A 18 -12.52 11.37 -3.97
CA ALA A 18 -12.40 12.07 -2.69
C ALA A 18 -13.31 11.45 -1.60
N LEU A 19 -14.55 11.12 -1.95
CA LEU A 19 -15.48 10.43 -1.05
C LEU A 19 -14.98 9.04 -0.65
N LEU A 20 -14.49 8.25 -1.62
CA LEU A 20 -13.90 6.94 -1.36
C LEU A 20 -12.66 7.05 -0.46
N PHE A 21 -11.79 8.03 -0.71
CA PHE A 21 -10.64 8.30 0.16
C PHE A 21 -11.08 8.66 1.58
N ALA A 22 -12.00 9.60 1.74
CA ALA A 22 -12.46 10.03 3.06
C ALA A 22 -13.12 8.87 3.83
N ALA A 23 -13.99 8.10 3.19
CA ALA A 23 -14.66 6.96 3.80
C ALA A 23 -13.66 5.86 4.21
N SER A 24 -12.72 5.51 3.32
CA SER A 24 -11.71 4.48 3.61
C SER A 24 -10.71 4.93 4.68
N ALA A 25 -10.27 6.19 4.65
CA ALA A 25 -9.40 6.75 5.68
C ALA A 25 -10.10 6.77 7.04
N ALA A 26 -11.36 7.22 7.11
CA ALA A 26 -12.13 7.22 8.34
C ALA A 26 -12.31 5.80 8.91
N ALA A 27 -12.68 4.83 8.07
CA ALA A 27 -12.80 3.43 8.48
C ALA A 27 -11.47 2.87 9.01
N THR A 28 -10.36 3.15 8.30
CA THR A 28 -9.01 2.73 8.71
C THR A 28 -8.63 3.33 10.08
N ILE A 29 -8.89 4.63 10.28
CA ILE A 29 -8.64 5.31 11.55
C ILE A 29 -9.46 4.70 12.69
N VAL A 30 -10.75 4.46 12.46
CA VAL A 30 -11.64 3.84 13.45
C VAL A 30 -11.11 2.46 13.83
N TRP A 31 -10.78 1.60 12.87
CA TRP A 31 -10.24 0.27 13.17
C TRP A 31 -8.90 0.32 13.90
N CYS A 32 -7.98 1.20 13.49
CA CYS A 32 -6.70 1.37 14.17
C CYS A 32 -6.89 1.85 15.61
N ALA A 33 -7.81 2.80 15.84
CA ALA A 33 -8.14 3.28 17.18
C ALA A 33 -8.78 2.18 18.04
N SER A 34 -9.71 1.41 17.48
CA SER A 34 -10.36 0.29 18.18
C SER A 34 -9.36 -0.80 18.58
N MET A 35 -8.42 -1.16 17.70
CA MET A 35 -7.41 -2.17 18.03
C MET A 35 -6.33 -1.65 18.97
N SER A 36 -5.96 -0.37 18.88
CA SER A 36 -5.07 0.27 19.85
C SER A 36 -5.68 0.28 21.26
N ALA A 37 -7.00 0.51 21.36
CA ALA A 37 -7.74 0.47 22.61
C ALA A 37 -7.85 -0.94 23.23
N MET A 38 -7.81 -1.99 22.40
CA MET A 38 -7.88 -3.38 22.86
C MET A 38 -6.54 -3.88 23.45
N GLY A 39 -5.45 -3.16 23.18
CA GLY A 39 -4.09 -3.54 23.58
C GLY A 39 -3.48 -4.64 22.70
N GLY A 40 -2.17 -4.57 22.48
CA GLY A 40 -1.41 -5.65 21.84
C GLY A 40 -1.00 -6.73 22.84
N MET A 41 -0.74 -7.95 22.37
CA MET A 41 -0.23 -9.02 23.25
C MET A 41 1.24 -8.74 23.55
N PRO A 42 1.65 -8.59 24.82
CA PRO A 42 3.06 -8.39 25.16
C PRO A 42 3.86 -9.65 24.84
N MET A 43 4.96 -9.50 24.10
CA MET A 43 5.83 -10.59 23.70
C MET A 43 7.21 -10.51 24.40
N PRO A 44 7.90 -11.64 24.58
CA PRO A 44 9.29 -11.65 25.02
C PRO A 44 10.15 -10.77 24.13
N GLY A 45 10.95 -9.88 24.73
CA GLY A 45 11.73 -8.88 23.99
C GLY A 45 11.13 -7.46 24.00
N GLY A 46 10.06 -7.23 24.78
CA GLY A 46 9.57 -5.88 25.08
C GLY A 46 8.79 -5.21 23.94
N TRP A 47 8.27 -6.01 23.01
CA TRP A 47 7.43 -5.55 21.89
C TRP A 47 6.02 -6.14 22.01
N THR A 48 5.09 -5.63 21.21
CA THR A 48 3.69 -6.05 21.22
C THR A 48 3.29 -6.64 19.87
N MET A 49 2.66 -7.81 19.90
CA MET A 49 2.10 -8.45 18.71
C MET A 49 0.73 -7.87 18.39
N SER A 50 0.50 -7.54 17.13
CA SER A 50 -0.80 -7.06 16.65
C SER A 50 -1.84 -8.18 16.66
N MET A 51 -3.02 -7.87 17.18
CA MET A 51 -4.18 -8.77 17.16
C MET A 51 -4.71 -9.06 15.75
N ALA A 52 -4.31 -8.28 14.74
CA ALA A 52 -4.73 -8.47 13.35
C ALA A 52 -4.29 -9.82 12.76
N TRP A 53 -3.24 -10.42 13.31
CA TRP A 53 -2.70 -11.73 12.90
C TRP A 53 -3.31 -12.91 13.65
N MET A 54 -4.19 -12.63 14.61
CA MET A 54 -4.80 -13.64 15.46
C MET A 54 -6.27 -13.85 15.14
N ARG A 55 -6.72 -15.09 15.30
CA ARG A 55 -8.12 -15.44 15.22
C ARG A 55 -8.81 -15.04 16.51
N MET A 56 -9.85 -14.21 16.41
CA MET A 56 -10.67 -13.86 17.57
C MET A 56 -11.40 -15.10 18.11
N PRO A 57 -11.59 -15.22 19.45
CA PRO A 57 -12.37 -16.30 20.04
C PRO A 57 -13.76 -16.39 19.39
N GLY A 58 -14.13 -17.57 18.88
CA GLY A 58 -15.42 -17.80 18.20
C GLY A 58 -15.46 -17.53 16.69
N GLN A 59 -14.42 -16.98 16.07
CA GLN A 59 -14.37 -16.84 14.60
C GLN A 59 -13.91 -18.10 13.88
N THR A 60 -14.44 -18.38 12.69
CA THR A 60 -13.89 -19.43 11.81
C THR A 60 -12.63 -18.91 11.08
N TRP A 61 -11.76 -19.83 10.63
CA TRP A 61 -10.58 -19.46 9.82
C TRP A 61 -10.92 -18.63 8.57
N PRO A 62 -11.96 -18.98 7.78
CA PRO A 62 -12.38 -18.15 6.66
C PRO A 62 -12.93 -16.78 7.09
N GLY A 63 -13.60 -16.70 8.25
CA GLY A 63 -14.09 -15.43 8.80
C GLY A 63 -12.96 -14.48 9.21
N ALA A 64 -11.90 -15.01 9.81
CA ALA A 64 -10.72 -14.24 10.16
C ALA A 64 -9.96 -13.77 8.91
N ALA A 65 -9.81 -14.62 7.91
CA ALA A 65 -9.24 -14.23 6.62
C ALA A 65 -10.08 -13.15 5.91
N ALA A 66 -11.41 -13.31 5.87
CA ALA A 66 -12.30 -12.34 5.24
C ALA A 66 -12.26 -10.98 5.95
N SER A 67 -12.22 -10.95 7.28
CA SER A 67 -12.12 -9.70 8.04
C SER A 67 -10.78 -9.00 7.84
N PHE A 68 -9.67 -9.76 7.85
CA PHE A 68 -8.34 -9.23 7.52
C PHE A 68 -8.31 -8.66 6.10
N LEU A 69 -8.83 -9.38 5.11
CA LEU A 69 -8.84 -8.93 3.71
C LEU A 69 -9.69 -7.68 3.53
N GLY A 70 -10.86 -7.61 4.18
CA GLY A 70 -11.71 -6.43 4.14
C GLY A 70 -10.97 -5.20 4.69
N MET A 71 -10.33 -5.35 5.84
CA MET A 71 -9.52 -4.31 6.45
C MET A 71 -8.32 -3.92 5.59
N TRP A 72 -7.56 -4.91 5.11
CA TRP A 72 -6.40 -4.73 4.24
C TRP A 72 -6.75 -3.97 2.97
N VAL A 73 -7.83 -4.35 2.28
CA VAL A 73 -8.27 -3.68 1.05
C VAL A 73 -8.66 -2.24 1.34
N VAL A 74 -9.46 -1.99 2.38
CA VAL A 74 -9.87 -0.61 2.73
C VAL A 74 -8.68 0.25 3.12
N MET A 75 -7.74 -0.29 3.88
CA MET A 75 -6.48 0.37 4.22
C MET A 75 -5.65 0.66 2.97
N MET A 76 -5.48 -0.32 2.08
CA MET A 76 -4.75 -0.12 0.82
C MET A 76 -5.43 0.90 -0.10
N VAL A 77 -6.77 0.97 -0.10
CA VAL A 77 -7.50 2.05 -0.77
C VAL A 77 -7.14 3.39 -0.17
N ALA A 78 -7.18 3.54 1.16
CA ALA A 78 -6.81 4.80 1.82
C ALA A 78 -5.38 5.23 1.47
N MET A 79 -4.41 4.30 1.50
CA MET A 79 -3.00 4.63 1.26
C MET A 79 -2.66 4.85 -0.21
N MET A 80 -3.22 4.05 -1.13
CA MET A 80 -2.79 4.07 -2.53
C MET A 80 -3.62 4.98 -3.42
N LEU A 81 -4.87 5.27 -3.05
CA LEU A 81 -5.78 6.09 -3.85
C LEU A 81 -5.22 7.49 -4.18
N PRO A 82 -4.55 8.22 -3.26
CA PRO A 82 -3.95 9.52 -3.58
C PRO A 82 -2.93 9.44 -4.73
N SER A 83 -2.15 8.37 -4.78
CA SER A 83 -1.17 8.14 -5.85
C SER A 83 -1.81 7.60 -7.14
N LEU A 84 -2.92 6.87 -7.02
CA LEU A 84 -3.66 6.26 -8.13
C LEU A 84 -4.49 7.28 -8.92
N VAL A 85 -5.08 8.27 -8.25
CA VAL A 85 -5.96 9.28 -8.89
C VAL A 85 -5.27 10.01 -10.05
N PRO A 86 -4.04 10.55 -9.92
CA PRO A 86 -3.34 11.18 -11.03
C PRO A 86 -3.07 10.24 -12.21
N MET A 87 -2.87 8.94 -11.94
CA MET A 87 -2.63 7.92 -12.98
C MET A 87 -3.93 7.59 -13.73
N LEU A 88 -5.04 7.42 -13.00
CA LEU A 88 -6.37 7.25 -13.58
C LEU A 88 -6.82 8.47 -14.38
N TRP A 89 -6.50 9.67 -13.91
CA TRP A 89 -6.75 10.91 -14.65
C TRP A 89 -6.02 10.93 -16.00
N ARG A 90 -4.73 10.56 -16.03
CA ARG A 90 -3.97 10.42 -17.29
C ARG A 90 -4.55 9.33 -18.19
N TYR A 91 -4.96 8.20 -17.64
CA TYR A 91 -5.67 7.17 -18.40
C TYR A 91 -6.91 7.74 -19.08
N ARG A 92 -7.77 8.45 -18.35
CA ARG A 92 -8.96 9.12 -18.91
C ARG A 92 -8.64 10.09 -20.03
N GLN A 93 -7.49 10.79 -19.96
CA GLN A 93 -7.02 11.69 -21.01
C GLN A 93 -6.58 10.94 -22.28
N SER A 94 -5.98 9.76 -22.13
CA SER A 94 -5.43 8.93 -23.22
C SER A 94 -6.43 8.00 -23.91
N VAL A 95 -7.56 7.69 -23.26
CA VAL A 95 -8.66 6.97 -23.92
C VAL A 95 -9.30 7.90 -24.97
N GLY A 96 -9.53 7.36 -26.17
CA GLY A 96 -10.17 8.09 -27.28
C GLY A 96 -11.56 8.65 -26.92
N ARG A 97 -12.18 9.41 -27.84
CA ARG A 97 -13.50 10.05 -27.61
C ARG A 97 -14.58 9.00 -27.32
N THR A 98 -14.83 8.74 -26.04
CA THR A 98 -15.92 7.89 -25.53
C THR A 98 -16.88 8.70 -24.67
N GLY A 99 -18.16 8.35 -24.66
CA GLY A 99 -19.14 8.97 -23.77
C GLY A 99 -18.77 8.85 -22.29
N GLY A 100 -19.21 9.81 -21.47
CA GLY A 100 -18.82 9.94 -20.05
C GLY A 100 -19.07 8.68 -19.22
N THR A 101 -20.20 7.99 -19.44
CA THR A 101 -20.53 6.74 -18.73
C THR A 101 -19.57 5.59 -19.06
N ARG A 102 -19.22 5.41 -20.34
CA ARG A 102 -18.27 4.38 -20.77
C ARG A 102 -16.88 4.67 -20.23
N LEU A 103 -16.46 5.94 -20.23
CA LEU A 103 -15.18 6.36 -19.67
C LEU A 103 -15.11 6.09 -18.16
N GLY A 104 -16.19 6.39 -17.42
CA GLY A 104 -16.32 6.07 -16.00
C GLY A 104 -16.16 4.58 -15.74
N ARG A 105 -16.88 3.72 -16.48
CA ARG A 105 -16.79 2.25 -16.36
C ARG A 105 -15.38 1.72 -16.65
N LEU A 106 -14.72 2.23 -17.69
CA LEU A 106 -13.35 1.82 -18.01
C LEU A 106 -12.36 2.26 -16.92
N THR A 107 -12.50 3.47 -16.39
CA THR A 107 -11.67 3.97 -15.27
C THR A 107 -11.86 3.12 -14.02
N ALA A 108 -13.10 2.77 -13.70
CA ALA A 108 -13.41 1.86 -12.60
C ALA A 108 -12.76 0.49 -12.81
N LEU A 109 -12.80 -0.05 -14.03
CA LEU A 109 -12.19 -1.33 -14.35
C LEU A 109 -10.65 -1.32 -14.17
N VAL A 110 -9.98 -0.22 -14.53
CA VAL A 110 -8.55 -0.02 -14.25
C VAL A 110 -8.30 -0.03 -12.73
N ALA A 111 -9.12 0.70 -11.97
CA ALA A 111 -9.00 0.74 -10.50
C ALA A 111 -9.24 -0.64 -9.85
N VAL A 112 -10.25 -1.39 -10.32
CA VAL A 112 -10.52 -2.75 -9.82
C VAL A 112 -9.34 -3.68 -10.15
N GLY A 113 -8.78 -3.61 -11.36
CA GLY A 113 -7.59 -4.39 -11.71
C GLY A 113 -6.39 -4.04 -10.81
N TYR A 114 -6.20 -2.76 -10.50
CA TYR A 114 -5.15 -2.31 -9.58
C TYR A 114 -5.33 -2.88 -8.17
N TYR A 115 -6.53 -2.77 -7.60
CA TYR A 115 -6.81 -3.29 -6.25
C TYR A 115 -6.87 -4.81 -6.19
N CYS A 116 -7.18 -5.50 -7.29
CA CYS A 116 -7.11 -6.96 -7.37
C CYS A 116 -5.68 -7.46 -7.05
N VAL A 117 -4.64 -6.78 -7.54
CA VAL A 117 -3.24 -7.11 -7.19
C VAL A 117 -3.00 -6.95 -5.68
N TRP A 118 -3.49 -5.86 -5.09
CA TRP A 118 -3.39 -5.63 -3.64
C TRP A 118 -4.16 -6.65 -2.81
N THR A 119 -5.32 -7.10 -3.27
CA THR A 119 -6.09 -8.17 -2.64
C THR A 119 -5.30 -9.49 -2.65
N VAL A 120 -4.67 -9.84 -3.79
CA VAL A 120 -3.82 -11.04 -3.88
C VAL A 120 -2.61 -10.94 -2.94
N LEU A 121 -2.02 -9.75 -2.81
CA LEU A 121 -0.95 -9.52 -1.84
C LEU A 121 -1.43 -9.70 -0.39
N GLY A 122 -2.63 -9.21 -0.06
CA GLY A 122 -3.23 -9.43 1.26
C GLY A 122 -3.52 -10.90 1.53
N MET A 123 -4.02 -11.63 0.53
CA MET A 123 -4.26 -13.08 0.59
C MET A 123 -2.98 -13.86 0.86
N ALA A 124 -1.83 -13.42 0.32
CA ALA A 124 -0.53 -14.04 0.59
C ALA A 124 0.07 -13.60 1.93
N ALA A 125 -0.13 -12.33 2.31
CA ALA A 125 0.41 -11.77 3.55
C ALA A 125 -0.27 -12.35 4.80
N TYR A 126 -1.58 -12.60 4.76
CA TYR A 126 -2.32 -13.14 5.89
C TYR A 126 -1.79 -14.49 6.42
N PRO A 127 -1.69 -15.57 5.61
CA PRO A 127 -1.18 -16.85 6.11
C PRO A 127 0.29 -16.76 6.54
N LEU A 128 1.10 -15.91 5.88
CA LEU A 128 2.49 -15.69 6.28
C LEU A 128 2.57 -15.03 7.67
N GLY A 129 1.77 -13.99 7.91
CA GLY A 129 1.70 -13.31 9.20
C GLY A 129 1.17 -14.21 10.31
N VAL A 130 0.13 -15.01 10.02
CA VAL A 130 -0.39 -16.04 10.96
C VAL A 130 0.68 -17.08 11.29
N ALA A 131 1.41 -17.58 10.29
CA ALA A 131 2.46 -18.58 10.50
C ALA A 131 3.63 -18.02 11.32
N LEU A 132 4.08 -16.80 11.01
CA LEU A 132 5.12 -16.11 11.78
C LEU A 132 4.67 -15.89 13.23
N ALA A 133 3.46 -15.38 13.44
CA ALA A 133 2.90 -15.20 14.78
C ALA A 133 2.85 -16.52 15.57
N ALA A 134 2.43 -17.61 14.94
CA ALA A 134 2.39 -18.92 15.58
C ALA A 134 3.78 -19.43 15.99
N VAL A 135 4.80 -19.25 15.14
CA VAL A 135 6.18 -19.65 15.45
C VAL A 135 6.76 -18.77 16.58
N GLU A 136 6.50 -17.46 16.56
CA GLU A 136 6.94 -16.53 17.61
C GLU A 136 6.33 -16.87 18.97
N MET A 137 5.07 -17.32 19.00
CA MET A 137 4.41 -17.79 20.22
C MET A 137 4.99 -19.12 20.74
N GLN A 138 5.46 -20.00 19.87
CA GLN A 138 6.04 -21.29 20.25
C GLN A 138 7.52 -21.19 20.67
N GLN A 139 8.26 -20.23 20.13
CA GLN A 139 9.70 -20.09 20.34
C GLN A 139 10.07 -18.74 20.99
N PRO A 140 10.20 -18.68 22.32
CA PRO A 140 10.54 -17.43 23.04
C PRO A 140 11.95 -16.91 22.75
N ALA A 141 12.84 -17.74 22.21
CA ALA A 141 14.13 -17.30 21.69
C ALA A 141 13.98 -16.49 20.38
N LEU A 142 13.07 -16.92 19.49
CA LEU A 142 12.78 -16.22 18.25
C LEU A 142 12.04 -14.91 18.53
N ALA A 143 11.06 -14.92 19.45
CA ALA A 143 10.34 -13.72 19.87
C ALA A 143 11.29 -12.60 20.37
N ARG A 144 12.37 -12.96 21.07
CA ARG A 144 13.39 -11.99 21.52
C ARG A 144 14.25 -11.42 20.38
N ALA A 145 14.39 -12.13 19.26
CA ALA A 145 15.14 -11.68 18.10
C ALA A 145 14.30 -10.79 17.14
N VAL A 146 12.98 -10.74 17.33
CA VAL A 146 12.05 -9.98 16.47
C VAL A 146 12.43 -8.51 16.34
N PRO A 147 12.75 -7.75 17.41
CA PRO A 147 13.16 -6.34 17.27
C PRO A 147 14.39 -6.15 16.38
N THR A 148 15.37 -7.05 16.47
CA THR A 148 16.55 -7.05 15.60
C THR A 148 16.18 -7.40 14.17
N ALA A 149 15.34 -8.41 13.96
CA ALA A 149 14.85 -8.80 12.64
C ALA A 149 14.05 -7.65 11.98
N VAL A 150 13.23 -6.95 12.75
CA VAL A 150 12.53 -5.72 12.32
C VAL A 150 13.52 -4.68 11.81
N GLY A 151 14.55 -4.37 12.60
CA GLY A 151 15.59 -3.43 12.21
C GLY A 151 16.34 -3.85 10.93
N VAL A 152 16.64 -5.14 10.77
CA VAL A 152 17.27 -5.70 9.57
C VAL A 152 16.36 -5.56 8.35
N VAL A 153 15.07 -5.88 8.47
CA VAL A 153 14.12 -5.71 7.35
C VAL A 153 13.99 -4.24 6.96
N VAL A 154 13.90 -3.33 7.94
CA VAL A 154 13.85 -1.89 7.69
C VAL A 154 15.12 -1.40 6.99
N LEU A 155 16.29 -1.90 7.41
CA LEU A 155 17.58 -1.57 6.80
C LEU A 155 17.65 -2.05 5.34
N ILE A 156 17.29 -3.32 5.08
CA ILE A 156 17.27 -3.89 3.72
C ILE A 156 16.27 -3.11 2.85
N ALA A 157 15.07 -2.83 3.35
CA ALA A 157 14.07 -2.04 2.64
C ALA A 157 14.55 -0.63 2.32
N GLY A 158 15.29 0.01 3.24
CA GLY A 158 15.95 1.29 3.01
C GLY A 158 17.04 1.19 1.95
N ALA A 159 17.87 0.15 1.98
CA ALA A 159 18.90 -0.09 0.97
C ALA A 159 18.30 -0.31 -0.44
N LEU A 160 17.17 -1.01 -0.53
CA LEU A 160 16.45 -1.24 -1.78
C LEU A 160 16.00 0.07 -2.46
N GLN A 161 15.77 1.15 -1.70
CA GLN A 161 15.41 2.45 -2.27
C GLN A 161 16.52 3.07 -3.13
N PHE A 162 17.79 2.70 -2.91
CA PHE A 162 18.93 3.19 -3.69
C PHE A 162 19.20 2.40 -4.97
N THR A 163 18.48 1.30 -5.20
CA THR A 163 18.76 0.39 -6.31
C THR A 163 18.28 0.92 -7.65
N ALA A 164 18.99 0.55 -8.73
CA ALA A 164 18.53 0.79 -10.10
C ALA A 164 17.18 0.10 -10.40
N TRP A 165 16.84 -0.94 -9.64
CA TRP A 165 15.55 -1.61 -9.72
C TRP A 165 14.42 -0.66 -9.29
N LYS A 166 14.56 0.00 -8.13
CA LYS A 166 13.59 0.99 -7.64
C LYS A 166 13.42 2.15 -8.61
N THR A 167 14.53 2.71 -9.10
CA THR A 167 14.47 3.86 -10.03
C THR A 167 13.76 3.51 -11.33
N ARG A 168 14.02 2.32 -11.89
CA ARG A 168 13.32 1.81 -13.08
C ARG A 168 11.81 1.64 -12.85
N HIS A 169 11.39 1.06 -11.72
CA HIS A 169 9.96 0.87 -11.44
C HIS A 169 9.24 2.18 -11.14
N LEU A 170 9.93 3.13 -10.48
CA LEU A 170 9.42 4.47 -10.27
C LEU A 170 9.23 5.20 -11.60
N ALA A 171 10.19 5.06 -12.53
CA ALA A 171 10.06 5.57 -13.89
C ALA A 171 8.85 4.94 -14.60
N CYS A 172 8.69 3.61 -14.60
CA CYS A 172 7.51 2.97 -15.21
C CYS A 172 6.17 3.38 -14.57
N CYS A 173 6.13 3.59 -13.24
CA CYS A 173 4.93 4.09 -12.56
C CYS A 173 4.59 5.55 -12.95
N ARG A 174 5.59 6.31 -13.41
CA ARG A 174 5.46 7.71 -13.83
C ARG A 174 5.23 7.86 -15.32
N GLU A 175 5.78 6.93 -16.09
CA GLU A 175 5.68 6.85 -17.55
C GLU A 175 4.20 6.78 -17.91
N ALA A 176 3.76 7.85 -18.56
CA ALA A 176 2.44 7.91 -19.14
C ALA A 176 2.38 6.98 -20.36
N PRO A 177 1.21 6.43 -20.72
CA PRO A 177 0.92 6.19 -22.12
C PRO A 177 1.21 7.52 -22.85
N GLY A 178 2.24 7.55 -23.70
CA GLY A 178 2.77 8.80 -24.26
C GLY A 178 1.66 9.70 -24.81
N ARG A 179 1.79 11.02 -24.61
CA ARG A 179 0.92 12.02 -25.25
C ARG A 179 0.85 11.70 -26.76
N GLY A 180 -0.28 11.18 -27.21
CA GLY A 180 -0.49 10.76 -28.60
C GLY A 180 -0.85 9.29 -28.81
N ARG A 181 -0.69 8.40 -27.82
CA ARG A 181 -1.12 7.01 -27.94
C ARG A 181 -2.57 6.87 -27.50
N THR A 182 -3.48 6.74 -28.47
CA THR A 182 -4.89 6.47 -28.22
C THR A 182 -5.04 5.05 -27.67
N LEU A 183 -5.43 4.92 -26.41
CA LEU A 183 -5.74 3.62 -25.82
C LEU A 183 -7.09 3.11 -26.34
N PRO A 184 -7.19 1.83 -26.75
CA PRO A 184 -8.46 1.23 -27.13
C PRO A 184 -9.45 1.29 -25.96
N ALA A 185 -10.69 1.65 -26.26
CA ALA A 185 -11.77 1.79 -25.28
C ALA A 185 -12.38 0.44 -24.85
N ASP A 186 -11.54 -0.57 -24.62
CA ASP A 186 -11.96 -1.94 -24.40
C ASP A 186 -11.83 -2.33 -22.93
N ALA A 187 -12.78 -3.14 -22.44
CA ALA A 187 -12.73 -3.61 -21.06
C ALA A 187 -11.46 -4.46 -20.81
N ARG A 188 -11.09 -5.32 -21.75
CA ARG A 188 -9.89 -6.17 -21.61
C ARG A 188 -8.60 -5.34 -21.49
N THR A 189 -8.47 -4.26 -22.27
CA THR A 189 -7.29 -3.39 -22.22
C THR A 189 -7.26 -2.57 -20.92
N ALA A 190 -8.41 -2.07 -20.47
CA ALA A 190 -8.55 -1.37 -19.19
C ALA A 190 -8.18 -2.27 -17.99
N TRP A 191 -8.68 -3.50 -17.97
CA TRP A 191 -8.37 -4.48 -16.91
C TRP A 191 -6.88 -4.81 -16.87
N ARG A 192 -6.29 -5.14 -18.02
CA ARG A 192 -4.85 -5.45 -18.11
C ARG A 192 -3.98 -4.25 -17.73
N HIS A 193 -4.40 -3.03 -18.10
CA HIS A 193 -3.71 -1.81 -17.71
C HIS A 193 -3.75 -1.61 -16.18
N GLY A 194 -4.90 -1.86 -15.55
CA GLY A 194 -5.04 -1.85 -14.09
C GLY A 194 -4.12 -2.87 -13.40
N LEU A 195 -4.09 -4.11 -13.88
CA LEU A 195 -3.20 -5.16 -13.33
C LEU A 195 -1.72 -4.79 -13.46
N LEU A 196 -1.28 -4.33 -14.63
CA LEU A 196 0.11 -3.91 -14.84
C LEU A 196 0.48 -2.73 -13.93
N LEU A 197 -0.43 -1.76 -13.78
CA LEU A 197 -0.25 -0.63 -12.87
C LEU A 197 -0.13 -1.09 -11.42
N GLY A 198 -0.97 -2.05 -11.01
CA GLY A 198 -0.93 -2.66 -9.68
C GLY A 198 0.40 -3.37 -9.42
N LEU A 199 0.86 -4.19 -10.37
CA LEU A 199 2.14 -4.91 -10.28
C LEU A 199 3.34 -3.96 -10.23
N HIS A 200 3.41 -2.97 -11.12
CA HIS A 200 4.49 -1.98 -11.04
C HIS A 200 4.45 -1.20 -9.72
N CYS A 201 3.25 -0.95 -9.19
CA CYS A 201 3.09 -0.30 -7.90
C CYS A 201 3.57 -1.14 -6.74
N SER A 202 3.20 -2.42 -6.69
CA SER A 202 3.65 -3.32 -5.64
C SER A 202 5.16 -3.48 -5.65
N TYR A 203 5.80 -3.67 -6.82
CA TYR A 203 7.26 -3.75 -6.90
C TYR A 203 7.96 -2.46 -6.48
N CYS A 204 7.43 -1.30 -6.89
CA CYS A 204 8.02 0.00 -6.51
C CYS A 204 7.88 0.27 -5.00
N CYS A 205 6.74 -0.08 -4.41
CA CYS A 205 6.45 0.20 -3.00
C CYS A 205 6.86 -0.93 -2.05
N ALA A 206 7.34 -2.07 -2.56
CA ALA A 206 7.60 -3.30 -1.80
C ALA A 206 8.40 -3.05 -0.52
N GLY A 207 9.48 -2.26 -0.59
CA GLY A 207 10.29 -1.94 0.60
C GLY A 207 9.50 -1.17 1.67
N LEU A 208 8.75 -0.14 1.28
CA LEU A 208 7.94 0.64 2.21
C LEU A 208 6.75 -0.16 2.77
N THR A 209 6.15 -1.03 1.96
CA THR A 209 5.11 -1.96 2.41
C THR A 209 5.69 -2.98 3.39
N ALA A 210 6.90 -3.50 3.16
CA ALA A 210 7.57 -4.39 4.09
C ALA A 210 7.86 -3.70 5.43
N ILE A 211 8.34 -2.46 5.40
CA ILE A 211 8.52 -1.61 6.60
C ILE A 211 7.19 -1.47 7.36
N LEU A 212 6.11 -1.14 6.65
CA LEU A 212 4.79 -1.01 7.26
C LEU A 212 4.32 -2.31 7.92
N VAL A 213 4.51 -3.44 7.25
CA VAL A 213 4.09 -4.76 7.77
C VAL A 213 4.84 -5.11 9.04
N VAL A 214 6.14 -4.85 9.08
CA VAL A 214 7.01 -5.29 10.17
C VAL A 214 7.02 -4.33 11.36
N ILE A 215 6.88 -3.02 11.13
CA ILE A 215 6.63 -2.05 12.22
C ILE A 215 5.23 -2.25 12.81
N GLY A 216 4.28 -2.67 11.97
CA GLY A 216 2.93 -2.99 12.38
C GLY A 216 1.93 -2.41 11.40
N VAL A 217 1.14 -3.29 10.78
CA VAL A 217 0.08 -2.94 9.82
C VAL A 217 -0.95 -1.98 10.41
N MET A 218 -0.97 -1.75 11.73
CA MET A 218 -1.96 -0.90 12.40
C MET A 218 -1.39 0.37 13.00
N ASP A 219 -0.11 0.65 12.83
CA ASP A 219 0.46 1.90 13.29
C ASP A 219 0.04 3.04 12.33
N LEU A 220 -0.90 3.86 12.78
CA LEU A 220 -1.42 5.01 12.00
C LEU A 220 -0.32 5.99 11.60
N ARG A 221 0.72 6.16 12.41
CA ARG A 221 1.83 7.08 12.11
C ARG A 221 2.69 6.48 11.00
N ALA A 222 3.04 5.21 11.08
CA ALA A 222 3.76 4.48 10.05
C ALA A 222 2.98 4.48 8.73
N MET A 223 1.67 4.24 8.78
CA MET A 223 0.79 4.34 7.60
C MET A 223 0.86 5.73 6.97
N ALA A 224 0.70 6.79 7.77
CA ALA A 224 0.72 8.16 7.26
C ALA A 224 2.07 8.50 6.62
N VAL A 225 3.18 8.14 7.28
CA VAL A 225 4.55 8.37 6.77
C VAL A 225 4.79 7.58 5.48
N VAL A 226 4.44 6.30 5.43
CA VAL A 226 4.60 5.46 4.24
C VAL A 226 3.74 5.96 3.08
N THR A 227 2.49 6.33 3.36
CA THR A 227 1.57 6.91 2.35
C THR A 227 2.13 8.20 1.77
N ALA A 228 2.60 9.10 2.64
CA ALA A 228 3.22 10.35 2.24
C ALA A 228 4.48 10.08 1.41
N ALA A 229 5.37 9.20 1.86
CA ALA A 229 6.58 8.81 1.14
C ALA A 229 6.25 8.28 -0.27
N ILE A 230 5.34 7.30 -0.39
CA ILE A 230 4.93 6.73 -1.68
C ILE A 230 4.33 7.81 -2.60
N THR A 231 3.48 8.65 -2.04
CA THR A 231 2.80 9.71 -2.81
C THR A 231 3.82 10.75 -3.30
N VAL A 232 4.73 11.20 -2.45
CA VAL A 232 5.76 12.19 -2.81
C VAL A 232 6.77 11.57 -3.78
N GLU A 233 7.23 10.34 -3.57
CA GLU A 233 8.11 9.62 -4.52
C GLU A 233 7.48 9.57 -5.93
N ARG A 234 6.18 9.29 -6.02
CA ARG A 234 5.47 9.20 -7.30
C ARG A 234 5.22 10.55 -7.94
N LEU A 235 4.83 11.57 -7.16
CA LEU A 235 4.33 12.84 -7.70
C LEU A 235 5.42 13.92 -7.81
N ALA A 236 6.44 13.92 -6.96
CA ALA A 236 7.45 14.98 -6.94
C ALA A 236 8.33 14.97 -8.19
N PRO A 237 8.57 16.09 -8.90
CA PRO A 237 9.35 16.10 -10.15
C PRO A 237 10.70 15.37 -10.01
N ALA A 238 11.34 15.47 -8.84
CA ALA A 238 12.55 14.75 -8.47
C ALA A 238 12.32 13.48 -7.64
N GLY A 239 11.36 12.62 -8.03
CA GLY A 239 10.96 11.42 -7.28
C GLY A 239 12.11 10.47 -6.91
N GLU A 240 13.15 10.37 -7.74
CA GLU A 240 14.36 9.61 -7.41
C GLU A 240 15.13 10.18 -6.22
N ARG A 241 15.27 11.52 -6.13
CA ARG A 241 15.91 12.16 -4.97
C ARG A 241 15.10 11.94 -3.70
N VAL A 242 13.77 11.98 -3.80
CA VAL A 242 12.88 11.66 -2.68
C VAL A 242 13.05 10.21 -2.26
N ALA A 243 13.08 9.25 -3.19
CA ALA A 243 13.30 7.84 -2.88
C ALA A 243 14.65 7.59 -2.19
N ARG A 244 15.72 8.29 -2.61
CA ARG A 244 17.03 8.21 -1.94
C ARG A 244 16.97 8.80 -0.52
N ALA A 245 16.26 9.91 -0.32
CA ALA A 245 16.07 10.50 1.00
C ALA A 245 15.25 9.60 1.93
N THR A 246 14.14 9.03 1.45
CA THR A 246 13.34 8.06 2.22
C THR A 246 14.14 6.80 2.53
N GLY A 247 14.95 6.33 1.58
CA GLY A 247 15.92 5.26 1.78
C GLY A 247 16.93 5.56 2.88
N ALA A 248 17.54 6.75 2.87
CA ALA A 248 18.52 7.14 3.90
C ALA A 248 17.89 7.18 5.29
N VAL A 249 16.69 7.74 5.41
CA VAL A 249 15.93 7.76 6.67
C VAL A 249 15.60 6.34 7.13
N ALA A 250 15.15 5.46 6.23
CA ALA A 250 14.85 4.07 6.56
C ALA A 250 16.11 3.29 6.99
N VAL A 251 17.25 3.46 6.32
CA VAL A 251 18.52 2.85 6.73
C VAL A 251 18.93 3.33 8.12
N GLY A 252 18.86 4.64 8.37
CA GLY A 252 19.15 5.21 9.69
C GLY A 252 18.24 4.66 10.79
N ALA A 253 16.93 4.57 10.51
CA ALA A 253 15.97 3.96 11.43
C ALA A 253 16.25 2.47 11.68
N GLY A 254 16.57 1.70 10.64
CA GLY A 254 16.92 0.29 10.76
C GLY A 254 18.17 0.07 11.62
N LEU A 255 19.23 0.85 11.38
CA LEU A 255 20.45 0.84 12.20
C LEU A 255 20.16 1.21 13.66
N PHE A 256 19.34 2.24 13.90
CA PHE A 256 18.94 2.65 15.23
C PHE A 256 18.17 1.54 15.98
N LEU A 257 17.23 0.88 15.31
CA LEU A 257 16.48 -0.24 15.86
C LEU A 257 17.39 -1.42 16.22
N ILE A 258 18.36 -1.76 15.37
CA ILE A 258 19.36 -2.80 15.64
C ILE A 258 20.22 -2.42 16.85
N ALA A 259 20.71 -1.18 16.92
CA ALA A 259 21.53 -0.70 18.04
C ALA A 259 20.77 -0.76 19.38
N ARG A 260 19.50 -0.33 19.38
CA ARG A 260 18.62 -0.43 20.56
C ARG A 260 18.39 -1.88 20.99
N ALA A 261 18.18 -2.79 20.03
CA ALA A 261 18.01 -4.21 20.33
C ALA A 261 19.30 -4.87 20.85
N ALA A 262 20.47 -4.36 20.46
CA ALA A 262 21.78 -4.83 20.94
C ALA A 262 22.17 -4.27 22.33
N GLY A 263 21.34 -3.43 22.95
CA GLY A 263 21.62 -2.83 24.27
C GLY A 263 22.55 -1.62 24.25
N LEU A 264 22.74 -0.98 23.09
CA LEU A 264 23.57 0.22 22.94
C LEU A 264 22.80 1.54 23.15
N GLY A 265 21.69 1.54 23.89
CA GLY A 265 20.94 2.76 24.15
C GLY A 265 19.91 2.67 25.26
#